data_AF-A0A970WHQ1-F1
#
_entry.id   AF-A0A970WHQ1-F1
#
_cell.length_a   1.000
_cell.length_b   1.000
_cell.length_c   1.000
_cell.angle_alpha   90.00
_cell.angle_beta   90.00
_cell.angle_gamma   90.00
#
_symmetry.space_group_name_H-M   'P 1'
#
loop_
_entity.id
_entity.type
_entity.pdbx_description
1 polymer ?
#
loop_
_entity_poly.entity_id
_entity_poly.type
_entity_poly.pdbx_seq_one_letter_code
_entity_poly.pdbx_strand_id
1 'polypeptide(L)'
;MIIEVEDRFYKVAKAFSQVLGGLQRAAARGEAVHAVEEMAWSGLIETGRQMIAAYIEQQEEDLPRPEVIEQEGKQLHRLPERRTRSYVSALNLIAVGSSA
;
A
#
# COMPACT_ATOMS: atom_id res chain seq x y z
N MET A 1 1.34 11.17 17.46
CA MET A 1 2.11 10.25 16.60
C MET A 1 1.84 8.76 16.81
N ILE A 2 1.22 8.29 17.91
CA ILE A 2 0.77 6.87 18.01
C ILE A 2 -0.60 6.68 17.33
N ILE A 3 -1.53 7.62 17.53
CA ILE A 3 -2.91 7.55 17.01
C ILE A 3 -2.96 7.54 15.46
N GLU A 4 -2.08 8.28 14.77
CA GLU A 4 -2.09 8.35 13.30
C GLU A 4 -1.54 7.09 12.62
N VAL A 5 -0.51 6.46 13.21
CA VAL A 5 0.02 5.19 12.71
C VAL A 5 -1.00 4.08 12.91
N GLU A 6 -1.66 4.05 14.08
CA GLU A 6 -2.75 3.13 14.36
C GLU A 6 -3.92 3.31 13.38
N ASP A 7 -4.32 4.54 13.06
CA ASP A 7 -5.40 4.82 12.10
C ASP A 7 -5.07 4.35 10.66
N ARG A 8 -3.80 4.45 10.24
CA ARG A 8 -3.36 3.98 8.93
C ARG A 8 -3.46 2.46 8.80
N PHE A 9 -2.97 1.71 9.78
CA PHE A 9 -3.09 0.25 9.78
C PHE A 9 -4.54 -0.20 10.05
N TYR A 10 -5.32 0.60 10.75
CA TYR A 10 -6.76 0.37 10.94
C TYR A 10 -7.53 0.40 9.60
N LYS A 11 -7.19 1.32 8.69
CA LYS A 11 -7.78 1.36 7.33
C LYS A 11 -7.50 0.08 6.55
N VAL A 12 -6.26 -0.41 6.60
CA VAL A 12 -5.85 -1.69 5.98
C VAL A 12 -6.61 -2.87 6.61
N ALA A 13 -6.69 -2.93 7.94
CA ALA A 13 -7.42 -3.97 8.65
C ALA A 13 -8.91 -3.97 8.29
N LYS A 14 -9.50 -2.78 8.11
CA LYS A 14 -10.90 -2.63 7.68
C LYS A 14 -11.11 -3.12 6.25
N ALA A 15 -10.23 -2.75 5.31
CA ALA A 15 -10.29 -3.22 3.94
C ALA A 15 -10.20 -4.76 3.86
N PHE A 16 -9.23 -5.35 4.58
CA PHE A 16 -9.08 -6.80 4.64
C PHE A 16 -10.31 -7.50 5.25
N SER A 17 -10.87 -6.95 6.33
CA SER A 17 -12.09 -7.47 6.96
C SER A 17 -13.30 -7.44 6.02
N GLN A 18 -13.41 -6.43 5.16
CA GLN A 18 -14.45 -6.35 4.14
C GLN A 18 -14.32 -7.45 3.09
N VAL A 19 -13.09 -7.74 2.64
CA VAL A 19 -12.82 -8.85 1.71
C VAL A 19 -13.22 -10.18 2.33
N LEU A 20 -12.81 -10.43 3.58
CA LEU A 20 -13.16 -11.65 4.31
C LEU A 20 -14.68 -11.80 4.47
N GLY A 21 -15.39 -10.73 4.81
CA GLY A 21 -16.86 -10.73 4.91
C GLY A 21 -17.55 -10.92 3.55
N GLY A 22 -16.92 -10.51 2.44
CA GLY A 22 -17.36 -10.85 1.09
C GLY A 22 -17.27 -12.34 0.81
N LEU A 23 -16.09 -12.92 1.07
CA LEU A 23 -15.82 -14.35 0.88
C LEU A 23 -16.78 -15.25 1.69
N GLN A 24 -17.01 -14.91 2.96
CA GLN A 24 -17.93 -15.68 3.82
C GLN A 24 -19.37 -15.65 3.30
N ARG A 25 -19.84 -14.49 2.80
CA ARG A 25 -21.18 -14.36 2.21
C ARG A 25 -21.30 -15.14 0.91
N ALA A 26 -20.29 -15.10 0.06
CA ALA A 26 -20.26 -15.83 -1.20
C ALA A 26 -20.26 -17.35 -0.96
N ALA A 27 -19.50 -17.82 0.03
CA ALA A 27 -19.52 -19.21 0.47
C ALA A 27 -20.90 -19.64 0.98
N ALA A 28 -21.57 -18.81 1.79
CA ALA A 28 -22.91 -19.09 2.29
C ALA A 28 -23.98 -19.14 1.20
N ARG A 29 -23.76 -18.45 0.07
CA ARG A 29 -24.67 -18.40 -1.09
C ARG A 29 -24.37 -19.43 -2.17
N GLY A 30 -23.25 -20.16 -2.04
CA GLY A 30 -22.80 -21.09 -3.07
C GLY A 30 -22.46 -20.41 -4.39
N GLU A 31 -21.87 -19.21 -4.34
CA GLU A 31 -21.47 -18.47 -5.54
C GLU A 31 -20.41 -19.23 -6.35
N ALA A 32 -20.41 -19.02 -7.66
CA ALA A 32 -19.46 -19.66 -8.58
C ALA A 32 -18.02 -19.20 -8.27
N VAL A 33 -17.08 -20.15 -8.32
CA VAL A 33 -15.66 -19.93 -7.96
C VAL A 33 -15.06 -18.72 -8.68
N HIS A 34 -15.32 -18.55 -9.98
CA HIS A 34 -14.77 -17.42 -10.75
C HIS A 34 -15.21 -16.04 -10.22
N ALA A 35 -16.45 -15.93 -9.72
CA ALA A 35 -16.98 -14.65 -9.20
C ALA A 35 -16.35 -14.33 -7.84
N VAL A 36 -16.14 -15.37 -7.03
CA VAL A 36 -15.44 -15.27 -5.75
C VAL A 36 -13.98 -14.87 -5.96
N GLU A 37 -13.30 -15.46 -6.95
CA GLU A 37 -11.92 -15.14 -7.31
C GLU A 37 -11.76 -13.68 -7.77
N GLU A 38 -12.62 -13.21 -8.68
CA GLU A 38 -12.56 -11.84 -9.20
C GLU A 38 -12.80 -10.79 -8.09
N MET A 39 -13.77 -11.04 -7.21
CA MET A 39 -14.04 -10.20 -6.05
C MET A 39 -12.86 -10.20 -5.07
N ALA A 40 -12.33 -11.38 -4.74
CA ALA A 40 -11.21 -11.51 -3.80
C ALA A 40 -9.95 -10.83 -4.31
N TRP A 41 -9.63 -11.03 -5.59
CA TRP A 41 -8.50 -10.41 -6.26
C TRP A 41 -8.59 -8.88 -6.24
N SER A 42 -9.75 -8.33 -6.63
CA SER A 42 -9.99 -6.88 -6.59
C SER A 42 -9.82 -6.30 -5.19
N GLY A 43 -10.34 -7.00 -4.18
CA GLY A 43 -10.23 -6.60 -2.78
C GLY A 43 -8.79 -6.61 -2.24
N LEU A 44 -7.99 -7.61 -2.64
CA LEU A 44 -6.58 -7.71 -2.27
C LEU A 44 -5.73 -6.63 -2.93
N ILE A 45 -6.00 -6.30 -4.20
CA ILE A 45 -5.34 -5.18 -4.89
C ILE A 45 -5.58 -3.88 -4.13
N GLU A 46 -6.82 -3.60 -3.75
CA GLU A 46 -7.16 -2.38 -3.02
C GLU A 46 -6.49 -2.33 -1.64
N THR A 47 -6.46 -3.46 -0.93
CA THR A 47 -5.77 -3.58 0.36
C THR A 47 -4.28 -3.27 0.20
N GLY A 48 -3.62 -3.86 -0.80
CA GLY A 48 -2.22 -3.59 -1.09
C GLY A 48 -1.96 -2.13 -1.47
N ARG A 49 -2.85 -1.51 -2.24
CA ARG A 49 -2.75 -0.09 -2.62
C ARG A 49 -2.80 0.82 -1.38
N GLN A 50 -3.70 0.53 -0.44
CA GLN A 50 -3.80 1.28 0.82
C GLN A 50 -2.57 1.09 1.72
N MET A 51 -1.99 -0.12 1.76
CA MET A 51 -0.75 -0.37 2.50
C MET A 51 0.43 0.45 1.95
N ILE A 52 0.60 0.48 0.62
CA ILE A 52 1.67 1.27 -0.01
C ILE A 52 1.43 2.77 0.21
N ALA A 53 0.20 3.25 0.09
CA ALA A 53 -0.14 4.65 0.35
C ALA A 53 0.18 5.05 1.79
N ALA A 54 -0.22 4.23 2.77
CA ALA A 54 0.10 4.45 4.18
C ALA A 54 1.61 4.45 4.46
N TYR A 55 2.37 3.56 3.80
CA TYR A 55 3.83 3.55 3.89
C TYR A 55 4.45 4.82 3.30
N ILE A 56 3.97 5.29 2.14
CA ILE A 56 4.44 6.54 1.54
C ILE A 56 4.13 7.72 2.47
N GLU A 57 2.92 7.83 3.00
CA GLU A 57 2.54 8.87 3.97
C GLU A 57 3.45 8.88 5.20
N GLN A 58 3.75 7.70 5.76
CA GLN A 58 4.69 7.59 6.89
C GLN A 58 6.10 8.05 6.51
N GLN A 59 6.49 7.85 5.26
CA GLN A 59 7.77 8.36 4.75
C GLN A 59 7.71 9.90 4.56
N GLU A 60 6.56 10.48 4.22
CA GLU A 60 6.39 11.95 4.07
C GLU A 60 6.40 12.70 5.40
N GLU A 61 5.98 12.07 6.49
CA GLU A 61 6.19 12.60 7.84
C GLU A 61 7.70 12.66 8.12
N ASP A 62 8.17 13.78 8.70
CA ASP A 62 9.57 14.21 8.93
C ASP A 62 10.44 13.21 9.73
N LEU A 63 10.56 11.97 9.27
CA LEU A 63 11.54 11.02 9.74
C LEU A 63 12.90 11.43 9.14
N PRO A 64 13.92 11.67 9.97
CA PRO A 64 15.25 11.99 9.48
C PRO A 64 15.74 10.80 8.64
N ARG A 65 15.81 11.01 7.33
CA ARG A 65 16.25 9.98 6.38
C ARG A 65 17.71 10.21 5.99
N PRO A 66 18.51 9.13 5.83
CA PRO A 66 19.92 9.24 5.47
C PRO A 66 20.09 9.97 4.13
N GLU A 67 21.10 10.83 4.02
CA GLU A 67 21.47 11.47 2.75
C GLU A 67 22.06 10.48 1.74
N VAL A 68 22.54 9.33 2.23
CA VAL A 68 23.18 8.27 1.44
C VAL A 68 22.63 6.92 1.88
N ILE A 69 22.20 6.12 0.91
CA ILE A 69 21.82 4.72 1.11
C ILE A 69 22.69 3.81 0.23
N GLU A 70 23.04 2.63 0.73
CA GLU A 70 23.71 1.60 -0.07
C GLU A 70 22.66 0.64 -0.64
N GLN A 71 22.65 0.49 -1.96
CA GLN A 71 21.75 -0.42 -2.65
C GLN A 71 22.51 -1.15 -3.76
N GLU A 72 22.49 -2.49 -3.74
CA GLU A 72 23.18 -3.34 -4.72
C GLU A 72 24.67 -2.99 -4.91
N GLY A 73 25.36 -2.62 -3.81
CA GLY A 73 26.77 -2.22 -3.82
C GLY A 73 27.05 -0.83 -4.40
N LYS A 74 26.00 -0.02 -4.63
CA LYS A 74 26.11 1.38 -5.07
C LYS A 74 25.64 2.31 -3.96
N GLN A 75 26.36 3.42 -3.79
CA GLN A 75 25.89 4.52 -2.96
C GLN A 75 24.94 5.40 -3.77
N LEU A 76 23.71 5.53 -3.28
CA LEU A 76 22.70 6.41 -3.83
C LEU A 76 22.59 7.63 -2.94
N HIS A 77 22.76 8.81 -3.54
CA HIS A 77 22.58 10.08 -2.87
C HIS A 77 21.14 10.55 -2.99
N ARG A 78 20.66 11.16 -1.92
CA ARG A 78 19.37 11.82 -1.89
C ARG A 78 19.29 12.92 -2.93
N LEU A 79 18.14 12.99 -3.60
CA LEU A 79 17.85 14.10 -4.51
C LEU A 79 17.68 15.40 -3.70
N PRO A 80 18.23 16.53 -4.20
CA PRO A 80 18.17 17.82 -3.49
C PRO A 80 16.74 18.38 -3.39
N GLU A 81 15.85 17.97 -4.29
CA GLU A 81 14.44 18.37 -4.30
C GLU A 81 13.53 17.17 -4.51
N ARG A 82 12.33 17.25 -3.94
CA ARG A 82 11.31 16.21 -4.03
C ARG A 82 10.76 16.16 -5.45
N ARG A 83 10.86 15.00 -6.11
CA ARG A 83 10.30 14.80 -7.45
C ARG A 83 9.09 13.88 -7.37
N THR A 84 7.94 14.37 -7.83
CA THR A 84 6.76 13.54 -8.02
C THR A 84 7.02 12.62 -9.20
N ARG A 85 7.10 11.31 -8.95
CA ARG A 85 7.22 10.30 -10.00
C ARG A 85 6.04 9.36 -9.91
N SER A 86 5.34 9.17 -11.01
CA SER A 86 4.33 8.12 -11.12
C SER A 86 5.04 6.77 -11.04
N TYR A 87 4.77 6.00 -9.99
CA TYR A 87 5.25 4.64 -9.83
C TYR A 87 4.13 3.67 -10.20
N VAL A 88 4.39 2.77 -11.14
CA VAL A 88 3.44 1.70 -11.46
C VAL A 88 3.78 0.53 -10.56
N SER A 89 2.99 0.31 -9.51
CA SER A 89 3.09 -0.87 -8.66
C SER A 89 2.45 -2.07 -9.37
N ALA A 90 2.80 -3.28 -8.92
CA ALA A 90 2.04 -4.50 -9.25
C ALA A 90 0.54 -4.41 -8.84
N LEU A 91 0.19 -3.39 -8.06
CA LEU A 91 -1.14 -3.07 -7.55
C LEU A 91 -1.77 -1.83 -8.24
N ASN A 92 -1.33 -1.50 -9.48
CA ASN A 92 -1.65 -0.30 -10.28
C ASN A 92 -0.85 0.98 -9.97
N LEU A 93 -1.13 2.07 -10.71
CA LEU A 93 -0.51 3.41 -10.61
C LEU A 93 -0.66 3.99 -9.20
N ILE A 94 0.47 4.34 -8.59
CA ILE A 94 0.56 5.05 -7.31
C ILE A 94 1.43 6.29 -7.53
N ALA A 95 0.93 7.46 -7.12
CA ALA A 95 1.73 8.68 -7.12
C ALA A 95 2.72 8.60 -5.94
N VAL A 96 4.02 8.60 -6.23
CA VAL A 96 5.06 8.56 -5.19
C VAL A 96 5.85 9.85 -5.27
N GLY A 97 5.89 10.61 -4.17
CA GLY A 97 6.87 11.67 -4.00
C GLY A 97 8.23 11.03 -3.71
N SER A 98 9.07 10.88 -4.73
CA SER A 98 10.40 10.29 -4.63
C SER A 98 11.38 11.36 -4.15
N SER A 99 11.88 11.19 -2.93
CA SER A 99 13.22 11.63 -2.52
C SER A 99 14.00 10.33 -2.34
N ALA A 100 15.00 10.09 -3.20
CA ALA A 100 15.94 9.01 -3.00
C ALA A 100 16.61 9.12 -1.61
#